data_AF-A0A7S1EGI3-F1
#
_entry.id   AF-A0A7S1EGI3-F1
#
_cell.length_a   1.000
_cell.length_b   1.000
_cell.length_c   1.000
_cell.angle_alpha   90.00
_cell.angle_beta   90.00
_cell.angle_gamma   90.00
#
_symmetry.space_group_name_H-M   'P 1'
#
loop_
_entity.id
_entity.type
_entity.pdbx_description
1 polymer ?
#
loop_
_entity_poly.entity_id
_entity_poly.type
_entity_poly.pdbx_seq_one_letter_code
_entity_poly.pdbx_strand_id
1 'polypeptide(L)'
;SSLSPESDGYNKVLLCDFGLSELVPPSSSAYDNQLTDSCGTRAFAAPELIEIGLGTQLRRAFSAKVDVWALGVVLHAMLSSSFPFSPAGCPFKALSTMRSTLSSPPKEGGGLPALGGASGEARACVLFMLTVDSEQRPTASMGLTHPFLAPPAPPASGEIEEECTGGGPL
;
A
#
# COMPACT_ATOMS: atom_id res chain seq x y z
N SER A 1 23.70 -6.22 25.72
CA SER A 1 24.66 -5.44 24.92
C SER A 1 23.93 -4.21 24.41
N SER A 2 24.53 -3.04 24.56
CA SER A 2 23.93 -1.69 24.54
C SER A 2 23.18 -1.30 23.26
N LEU A 3 21.92 -0.89 23.39
CA LEU A 3 21.24 -0.03 22.42
C LEU A 3 21.64 1.43 22.71
N SER A 4 22.32 2.08 21.78
CA SER A 4 22.65 3.50 21.85
C SER A 4 21.40 4.36 21.58
N PRO A 5 21.15 5.44 22.33
CA PRO A 5 19.94 6.28 22.20
C PRO A 5 19.90 7.21 20.97
N GLU A 6 20.84 7.09 20.03
CA GLU A 6 20.96 7.99 18.87
C GLU A 6 20.34 7.48 17.56
N SER A 7 19.76 6.27 17.50
CA SER A 7 19.24 5.69 16.24
C SER A 7 17.72 5.75 16.04
N ASP A 8 16.93 6.11 17.06
CA ASP A 8 15.47 5.96 17.02
C ASP A 8 14.72 7.14 16.39
N GLY A 9 15.44 8.19 15.98
CA GLY A 9 14.85 9.39 15.37
C GLY A 9 14.52 9.22 13.88
N TYR A 10 15.33 8.47 13.14
CA TYR A 10 15.32 8.47 11.67
C TYR A 10 14.30 7.50 11.03
N ASN A 11 13.73 6.59 11.84
CA ASN A 11 12.78 5.55 11.38
C ASN A 11 11.34 5.84 11.79
N LYS A 12 11.04 7.08 12.23
CA LYS A 12 9.70 7.51 12.63
C LYS A 12 9.07 8.34 11.52
N VAL A 13 7.95 7.86 10.99
CA VAL A 13 7.13 8.61 10.05
C VAL A 13 5.93 9.18 10.80
N LEU A 14 5.68 10.48 10.63
CA LEU A 14 4.52 11.17 11.21
C LEU A 14 3.57 11.54 10.08
N LEU A 15 2.30 11.17 10.21
CA LEU A 15 1.25 11.72 9.37
C LEU A 15 0.93 13.14 9.83
N CYS A 16 0.84 14.06 8.88
CA CYS A 16 0.46 15.44 9.11
C CYS A 16 -0.60 15.85 8.08
N ASP A 17 -1.26 16.97 8.33
CA ASP A 17 -2.34 17.53 7.50
C ASP A 17 -3.60 16.64 7.42
N PHE A 18 -4.50 16.87 8.38
CA PHE A 18 -5.82 16.24 8.45
C PHE A 18 -6.92 17.17 7.88
N GLY A 19 -6.58 18.14 7.03
CA GLY A 19 -7.51 19.15 6.52
C GLY A 19 -8.65 18.60 5.65
N LEU A 20 -8.48 17.39 5.11
CA LEU A 20 -9.48 16.65 4.34
C LEU A 20 -9.93 15.36 5.04
N SER A 21 -9.52 15.14 6.30
CA SER A 21 -9.90 13.95 7.06
C SER A 21 -11.33 14.09 7.60
N GLU A 22 -12.02 12.96 7.67
CA GLU A 22 -13.39 12.90 8.16
C GLU A 22 -13.53 11.80 9.22
N LEU A 23 -14.28 12.09 10.28
CA LEU A 23 -14.62 11.11 11.30
C LEU A 23 -15.74 10.22 10.78
N VAL A 24 -15.57 8.90 10.81
CA VAL A 24 -16.62 7.94 10.45
C VAL A 24 -17.32 7.45 11.71
N PRO A 25 -18.60 7.83 11.94
CA PRO A 25 -19.38 7.24 13.02
C PRO A 25 -19.51 5.72 12.86
N PRO A 26 -19.45 4.93 13.95
CA PRO A 26 -19.59 3.47 13.90
C PRO A 26 -20.92 2.99 13.29
N SER A 27 -21.96 3.83 13.36
CA SER A 27 -23.31 3.55 12.88
C SER A 27 -23.54 3.93 11.42
N SER A 28 -22.63 4.68 10.82
CA SER A 28 -22.68 5.04 9.40
C SER A 28 -21.57 4.29 8.69
N SER A 29 -21.94 3.23 7.97
CA SER A 29 -21.05 2.68 6.94
C SER A 29 -20.85 3.65 5.78
N ALA A 30 -21.54 4.80 5.78
CA ALA A 30 -21.61 5.75 4.70
C ALA A 30 -21.07 7.14 5.05
N TYR A 31 -20.03 7.54 4.33
CA TYR A 31 -19.64 8.94 4.14
C TYR A 31 -20.68 9.61 3.22
N ASP A 32 -21.36 10.65 3.69
CA ASP A 32 -22.31 11.45 2.89
C ASP A 32 -21.71 12.81 2.46
N ASN A 33 -20.40 12.96 2.61
CA ASN A 33 -19.79 14.27 2.47
C ASN A 33 -19.53 14.64 1.00
N GLN A 34 -19.72 15.93 0.74
CA GLN A 34 -19.31 16.54 -0.50
C GLN A 34 -17.78 16.55 -0.57
N LEU A 35 -17.19 15.53 -1.22
CA LEU A 35 -15.90 15.69 -1.88
C LEU A 35 -16.09 16.71 -3.01
N THR A 36 -16.19 17.99 -2.66
CA THR A 36 -16.20 19.09 -3.61
C THR A 36 -14.85 19.13 -4.28
N ASP A 37 -14.89 19.11 -5.60
CA ASP A 37 -13.82 19.41 -6.55
C ASP A 37 -12.43 19.71 -5.97
N SER A 38 -11.45 18.92 -6.41
CA SER A 38 -10.06 19.34 -6.64
C SER A 38 -9.12 19.61 -5.46
N CYS A 39 -9.36 19.07 -4.26
CA CYS A 39 -8.42 19.26 -3.13
C CYS A 39 -7.45 18.09 -2.85
N GLY A 40 -7.61 16.93 -3.49
CA GLY A 40 -6.66 15.81 -3.38
C GLY A 40 -5.73 15.72 -4.59
N THR A 41 -4.45 15.42 -4.38
CA THR A 41 -3.56 15.07 -5.50
C THR A 41 -4.09 13.79 -6.15
N ARG A 42 -4.71 13.90 -7.33
CA ARG A 42 -5.34 12.78 -8.08
C ARG A 42 -4.46 11.53 -8.22
N ALA A 43 -3.15 11.67 -8.08
CA ALA A 43 -2.19 10.57 -8.09
C ALA A 43 -2.49 9.49 -7.03
N PHE A 44 -3.07 9.87 -5.89
CA PHE A 44 -3.34 8.98 -4.75
C PHE A 44 -4.80 8.56 -4.64
N ALA A 45 -5.69 9.11 -5.49
CA ALA A 45 -7.12 8.87 -5.38
C ALA A 45 -7.46 7.42 -5.75
N ALA A 46 -8.26 6.77 -4.90
CA ALA A 46 -8.81 5.45 -5.17
C ALA A 46 -9.83 5.49 -6.32
N PRO A 47 -10.02 4.39 -7.08
CA PRO A 47 -10.94 4.35 -8.22
C PRO A 47 -12.35 4.83 -7.86
N GLU A 48 -12.89 4.39 -6.73
CA GLU A 48 -14.22 4.76 -6.27
C GLU A 48 -14.38 6.25 -5.98
N LEU A 49 -13.31 6.94 -5.54
CA LEU A 49 -13.33 8.39 -5.33
C LEU A 49 -13.38 9.15 -6.66
N ILE A 50 -12.72 8.61 -7.69
CA ILE A 50 -12.76 9.16 -9.05
C ILE A 50 -14.15 8.95 -9.66
N GLU A 51 -14.76 7.79 -9.46
CA GLU A 51 -16.12 7.48 -9.93
C GLU A 51 -17.19 8.36 -9.28
N ILE A 52 -17.05 8.66 -7.99
CA ILE A 52 -17.89 9.65 -7.29
C ILE A 52 -17.70 11.04 -7.90
N GLY A 53 -16.45 11.48 -8.13
CA GLY A 53 -16.15 12.78 -8.73
C GLY A 53 -16.65 12.94 -10.18
N LEU A 54 -16.75 11.84 -10.93
CA LEU A 54 -17.33 11.80 -12.27
C LEU A 54 -18.86 11.71 -12.28
N GLY A 55 -19.50 11.50 -11.13
CA GLY A 55 -20.94 11.25 -11.02
C GLY A 55 -21.39 9.93 -11.64
N THR A 56 -20.46 9.01 -11.93
CA THR A 56 -20.77 7.69 -12.53
C THR A 56 -21.19 6.65 -11.50
N GLN A 57 -20.93 6.93 -10.22
CA GLN A 57 -21.38 6.13 -9.10
C GLN A 57 -22.20 7.02 -8.17
N LEU A 58 -23.31 6.49 -7.64
CA LEU A 58 -24.05 7.16 -6.58
C LEU A 58 -23.07 7.46 -5.45
N ARG A 59 -23.24 8.59 -4.73
CA ARG A 59 -22.49 8.90 -3.50
C ARG A 59 -22.78 7.83 -2.44
N ARG A 60 -22.15 6.69 -2.63
CA ARG A 60 -22.13 5.59 -1.70
C ARG A 60 -20.89 5.85 -0.87
N ALA A 61 -21.08 5.88 0.44
CA ALA A 61 -20.19 5.23 1.39
C ALA A 61 -18.87 4.71 0.79
N PHE A 62 -17.83 5.54 0.70
CA PHE A 62 -16.48 4.99 0.57
C PHE A 62 -16.02 4.50 1.95
N SER A 63 -14.89 3.82 2.04
CA SER A 63 -14.40 3.23 3.30
C SER A 63 -13.05 3.83 3.65
N ALA A 64 -12.58 3.68 4.90
CA ALA A 64 -11.18 3.94 5.27
C ALA A 64 -10.16 3.15 4.41
N LYS A 65 -10.63 2.16 3.62
CA LYS A 65 -9.85 1.48 2.58
C LYS A 65 -9.38 2.40 1.44
N VAL A 66 -9.90 3.62 1.29
CA VAL A 66 -9.32 4.61 0.35
C VAL A 66 -7.90 5.01 0.78
N ASP A 67 -7.62 5.05 2.08
CA ASP A 67 -6.28 5.34 2.60
C ASP A 67 -5.30 4.19 2.35
N VAL A 68 -5.80 2.95 2.34
CA VAL A 68 -5.00 1.76 1.99
C VAL A 68 -4.56 1.81 0.53
N TRP A 69 -5.43 2.28 -0.38
CA TRP A 69 -5.05 2.53 -1.77
C TRP A 69 -3.96 3.60 -1.86
N ALA A 70 -4.14 4.74 -1.18
CA ALA A 70 -3.15 5.82 -1.15
C ALA A 70 -1.80 5.32 -0.61
N LEU A 71 -1.79 4.48 0.42
CA LEU A 71 -0.60 3.84 0.95
C LEU A 71 0.10 2.95 -0.10
N GLY A 72 -0.67 2.18 -0.88
CA GLY A 72 -0.14 1.39 -1.99
C GLY A 72 0.55 2.25 -3.06
N VAL A 73 -0.02 3.41 -3.38
CA VAL A 73 0.59 4.40 -4.29
C VAL A 73 1.90 4.95 -3.72
N VAL A 74 1.91 5.33 -2.44
CA VAL A 74 3.11 5.82 -1.74
C VAL A 74 4.20 4.75 -1.73
N LEU A 75 3.86 3.50 -1.40
CA LEU A 75 4.81 2.39 -1.40
C LEU A 75 5.40 2.14 -2.80
N HIS A 76 4.57 2.18 -3.84
CA HIS A 76 5.05 2.10 -5.22
C HIS A 76 6.05 3.22 -5.54
N ALA A 77 5.72 4.46 -5.16
CA ALA A 77 6.59 5.61 -5.40
C ALA A 77 7.93 5.49 -4.67
N MET A 78 7.93 5.00 -3.43
CA MET A 78 9.17 4.74 -2.68
C MET A 78 10.05 3.67 -3.36
N LEU A 79 9.43 2.62 -3.91
CA LEU A 79 10.16 1.50 -4.52
C LEU A 79 10.64 1.75 -5.96
N SER A 80 10.01 2.68 -6.68
CA SER A 80 10.25 2.89 -8.12
C SER A 80 10.59 4.32 -8.52
N SER A 81 10.54 5.27 -7.57
CA SER A 81 10.65 6.72 -7.84
C SER A 81 9.61 7.25 -8.86
N SER A 82 8.49 6.54 -9.03
CA SER A 82 7.45 6.87 -10.01
C SER A 82 6.05 6.56 -9.49
N PHE A 83 5.01 7.21 -10.05
CA PHE A 83 3.63 6.88 -9.72
C PHE A 83 3.14 5.67 -10.53
N PRO A 84 2.29 4.81 -9.94
CA PRO A 84 1.71 3.67 -10.66
C PRO A 84 0.76 4.10 -11.78
N PHE A 85 0.10 5.26 -11.63
CA PHE A 85 -0.85 5.81 -12.58
C PHE A 85 -0.60 7.31 -12.81
N SER A 86 -0.85 7.78 -14.03
CA SER A 86 -0.71 9.20 -14.36
C SER A 86 -1.78 10.04 -13.63
N PRO A 87 -1.39 11.07 -12.85
CA PRO A 87 -2.35 12.01 -12.25
C PRO A 87 -2.91 13.04 -13.25
N ALA A 88 -2.29 13.10 -14.44
CA ALA A 88 -2.64 14.03 -15.50
C ALA A 88 -3.56 13.34 -16.52
N GLY A 89 -4.53 14.12 -17.04
CA GLY A 89 -5.43 13.70 -18.10
C GLY A 89 -6.87 13.48 -17.64
N CYS A 90 -7.64 12.84 -18.51
CA CYS A 90 -9.07 12.60 -18.30
C CYS A 90 -9.29 11.54 -17.20
N PRO A 91 -10.15 11.79 -16.19
CA PRO A 91 -10.38 10.83 -15.11
C PRO A 91 -10.96 9.48 -15.59
N PHE A 92 -11.76 9.47 -16.66
CA PHE A 92 -12.21 8.21 -17.30
C PHE A 92 -11.05 7.36 -17.83
N LYS A 93 -10.03 8.01 -18.41
CA LYS A 93 -8.83 7.30 -18.88
C LYS A 93 -8.04 6.75 -17.69
N ALA A 94 -7.89 7.54 -16.62
CA ALA A 94 -7.21 7.09 -15.40
C ALA A 94 -7.87 5.82 -14.83
N LEU A 95 -9.20 5.81 -14.69
CA LEU A 95 -9.96 4.63 -14.25
C LEU A 95 -9.77 3.42 -15.16
N SER A 96 -9.84 3.63 -16.48
CA SER A 96 -9.63 2.56 -17.45
C SER A 96 -8.22 1.97 -17.32
N THR A 97 -7.20 2.82 -17.17
CA THR A 97 -5.81 2.39 -16.98
C THR A 97 -5.64 1.62 -15.67
N MET A 98 -6.18 2.12 -14.55
CA MET A 98 -6.12 1.43 -13.26
C MET A 98 -6.71 0.02 -13.36
N ARG A 99 -7.91 -0.10 -13.97
CA ARG A 99 -8.57 -1.40 -14.16
C ARG A 99 -7.78 -2.33 -15.06
N SER A 100 -7.33 -1.87 -16.23
CA SER A 100 -6.58 -2.73 -17.16
C SER A 100 -5.24 -3.17 -16.60
N THR A 101 -4.50 -2.26 -15.99
CA THR A 101 -3.16 -2.54 -15.46
C THR A 101 -3.20 -3.51 -14.29
N LEU A 102 -4.18 -3.39 -13.39
CA LEU A 102 -4.28 -4.21 -12.19
C LEU A 102 -5.06 -5.52 -12.39
N SER A 103 -5.87 -5.64 -13.44
CA SER A 103 -6.61 -6.88 -13.74
C SER A 103 -5.77 -7.90 -14.52
N SER A 104 -4.73 -7.44 -15.23
CA SER A 104 -3.88 -8.31 -16.05
C SER A 104 -2.71 -8.88 -15.25
N PRO A 105 -2.34 -10.17 -15.44
CA PRO A 105 -1.20 -10.77 -14.76
C PRO A 105 0.12 -10.11 -15.19
N PRO A 106 1.14 -10.04 -14.30
CA PRO A 106 2.44 -9.42 -14.60
C PRO A 106 3.16 -9.96 -15.84
N LYS A 107 2.87 -11.22 -16.22
CA LYS A 107 3.50 -11.91 -17.35
C LYS A 107 2.95 -11.48 -18.72
N GLU A 108 1.79 -10.82 -18.77
CA GLU A 108 1.11 -10.42 -20.02
C GLU A 108 1.16 -8.91 -20.26
N GLY A 109 2.13 -8.21 -19.65
CA GLY A 109 2.20 -6.75 -19.69
C GLY A 109 1.25 -6.05 -18.71
N GLY A 110 0.54 -6.81 -17.87
CA GLY A 110 -0.16 -6.32 -16.69
C GLY A 110 0.76 -6.03 -15.51
N GLY A 111 0.20 -5.53 -14.42
CA GLY A 111 0.94 -5.19 -13.21
C GLY A 111 1.74 -3.88 -13.31
N LEU A 112 2.65 -3.69 -12.36
CA LEU A 112 3.41 -2.45 -12.19
C LEU A 112 4.87 -2.68 -12.61
N PRO A 113 5.23 -2.48 -13.89
CA PRO A 113 6.56 -2.81 -14.42
C PRO A 113 7.68 -1.99 -13.77
N ALA A 114 7.37 -0.78 -13.29
CA ALA A 114 8.31 0.06 -12.55
C ALA A 114 8.80 -0.58 -11.23
N LEU A 115 8.12 -1.63 -10.74
CA LEU A 115 8.55 -2.44 -9.60
C LEU A 115 9.50 -3.59 -10.00
N GLY A 116 10.06 -3.57 -11.22
CA GLY A 116 10.97 -4.61 -11.71
C GLY A 116 12.16 -4.90 -10.79
N GLY A 117 12.71 -3.86 -10.15
CA GLY A 117 13.83 -3.98 -9.20
C GLY A 117 13.44 -4.28 -7.74
N ALA A 118 12.15 -4.28 -7.41
CA ALA A 118 11.67 -4.57 -6.05
C ALA A 118 11.60 -6.09 -5.79
N SER A 119 11.69 -6.49 -4.51
CA SER A 119 11.50 -7.90 -4.13
C SER A 119 10.09 -8.39 -4.51
N GLY A 120 9.95 -9.71 -4.67
CA GLY A 120 8.65 -10.32 -4.97
C GLY A 120 7.60 -9.99 -3.91
N GLU A 121 8.00 -9.98 -2.63
CA GLU A 121 7.14 -9.64 -1.50
C GLU A 121 6.74 -8.16 -1.49
N ALA A 122 7.67 -7.25 -1.79
CA ALA A 122 7.37 -5.81 -1.91
C ALA A 122 6.35 -5.55 -3.02
N ARG A 123 6.55 -6.19 -4.19
CA ARG A 123 5.61 -6.09 -5.32
C ARG A 123 4.24 -6.67 -4.97
N ALA A 124 4.20 -7.82 -4.31
CA ALA A 124 2.96 -8.44 -3.85
C ALA A 124 2.23 -7.53 -2.85
N CYS A 125 2.95 -6.88 -1.94
CA CYS A 125 2.37 -5.95 -0.96
C CYS A 125 1.71 -4.73 -1.64
N VAL A 126 2.39 -4.14 -2.63
CA VAL A 126 1.83 -3.03 -3.41
C VAL A 126 0.55 -3.46 -4.13
N LEU A 127 0.58 -4.61 -4.81
CA LEU A 127 -0.61 -5.12 -5.53
C LEU A 127 -1.76 -5.48 -4.59
N PHE A 128 -1.46 -5.99 -3.40
CA PHE A 128 -2.44 -6.28 -2.36
C PHE A 128 -3.17 -5.00 -1.91
N MET A 129 -2.44 -3.90 -1.68
CA MET A 129 -3.02 -2.60 -1.34
C MET A 129 -3.76 -1.95 -2.52
N LEU A 130 -3.25 -2.11 -3.75
CA LEU A 130 -3.86 -1.61 -4.99
C LEU A 130 -4.92 -2.57 -5.55
N THR A 131 -5.72 -3.19 -4.68
CA THR A 131 -6.91 -3.94 -5.11
C THR A 131 -7.98 -2.95 -5.57
N VAL A 132 -8.41 -3.06 -6.83
CA VAL A 132 -9.36 -2.12 -7.47
C VAL A 132 -10.71 -2.12 -6.76
N ASP A 133 -11.29 -3.31 -6.54
CA ASP A 133 -12.54 -3.46 -5.80
C ASP A 133 -12.35 -3.11 -4.32
N SER A 134 -13.01 -2.05 -3.86
CA SER A 134 -12.93 -1.57 -2.46
C SER A 134 -13.40 -2.61 -1.45
N GLU A 135 -14.34 -3.49 -1.81
CA GLU A 135 -14.83 -4.53 -0.90
C GLU A 135 -13.77 -5.63 -0.69
N GLN A 136 -13.04 -5.96 -1.75
CA GLN A 136 -11.95 -6.94 -1.71
C GLN A 136 -10.62 -6.35 -1.23
N ARG A 137 -10.47 -5.01 -1.26
CA ARG A 137 -9.26 -4.34 -0.78
C ARG A 137 -9.05 -4.62 0.72
N PRO A 138 -7.82 -4.90 1.17
CA PRO A 138 -7.54 -5.17 2.57
C PRO A 138 -7.79 -3.94 3.44
N THR A 139 -8.05 -4.18 4.73
CA THR A 139 -7.96 -3.12 5.74
C THR A 139 -6.49 -2.83 6.07
N ALA A 140 -6.22 -1.68 6.71
CA ALA A 140 -4.88 -1.35 7.18
C ALA A 140 -4.32 -2.43 8.13
N SER A 141 -5.16 -2.97 9.02
CA SER A 141 -4.78 -4.07 9.92
C SER A 141 -4.40 -5.36 9.17
N MET A 142 -5.14 -5.72 8.11
CA MET A 142 -4.77 -6.84 7.25
C MET A 142 -3.47 -6.55 6.49
N GLY A 143 -3.27 -5.32 6.03
CA GLY A 143 -2.04 -4.87 5.38
C GLY A 143 -0.79 -5.13 6.21
N LEU A 144 -0.84 -4.85 7.51
CA LEU A 144 0.27 -5.09 8.45
C LEU A 144 0.66 -6.57 8.61
N THR A 145 -0.24 -7.49 8.28
CA THR A 145 0.06 -8.94 8.31
C THR A 145 0.75 -9.45 7.05
N HIS A 146 0.91 -8.62 6.02
CA HIS A 146 1.57 -9.01 4.78
C HIS A 146 3.07 -9.29 5.04
N PRO A 147 3.67 -10.36 4.48
CA PRO A 147 5.07 -10.74 4.76
C PRO A 147 6.10 -9.62 4.61
N PHE A 148 5.89 -8.72 3.64
CA PHE A 148 6.73 -7.54 3.44
C PHE A 148 6.77 -6.55 4.62
N LEU A 149 5.67 -6.43 5.37
CA LEU A 149 5.52 -5.49 6.49
C LEU A 149 5.56 -6.18 7.86
N ALA A 150 5.31 -7.49 7.88
CA ALA A 150 5.38 -8.28 9.09
C ALA A 150 6.82 -8.26 9.65
N PRO A 151 6.98 -8.25 10.98
CA PRO A 151 8.30 -8.34 11.58
C PRO A 151 8.99 -9.64 11.14
N PRO A 152 10.32 -9.63 10.99
CA PRO A 152 11.06 -10.83 10.64
C PRO A 152 10.75 -11.94 11.64
N ALA A 153 10.55 -13.16 11.13
CA ALA A 153 10.32 -14.31 11.98
C ALA A 153 11.46 -14.42 13.02
N PRO A 154 11.16 -14.78 14.28
CA PRO A 154 12.21 -15.02 15.25
C PRO A 154 13.16 -16.10 14.70
N PRO A 155 14.48 -15.97 14.90
CA PRO A 155 15.42 -16.99 14.47
C PRO A 155 14.99 -18.33 15.05
N ALA A 156 14.91 -19.36 14.20
CA ALA A 156 14.57 -20.70 14.64
C ALA A 156 15.53 -21.09 15.77
N SER A 157 14.98 -21.38 16.94
CA SER A 157 15.75 -21.80 18.10
C SER A 157 16.42 -23.15 17.80
N GLY A 158 17.74 -23.13 17.58
CA GLY A 158 18.60 -24.30 17.73
C GLY A 158 19.13 -24.93 16.45
N GLU A 159 20.19 -24.33 15.91
CA GLU A 159 21.33 -25.10 15.40
C GLU A 159 22.58 -24.48 16.03
N ILE A 160 22.94 -24.97 17.22
CA ILE A 160 24.31 -24.83 17.71
C ILE A 160 25.10 -25.83 16.88
N GLU A 161 25.83 -25.33 15.87
CA GLU A 161 26.90 -26.10 15.26
C GLU A 161 27.94 -26.37 16.36
N GLU A 162 27.93 -27.58 16.94
CA GLU A 162 29.10 -28.06 17.66
C GLU A 162 30.23 -28.21 16.65
N GLU A 163 31.13 -27.24 16.66
CA GLU A 163 32.43 -27.36 16.03
C GLU A 163 33.19 -28.50 16.70
N CYS A 164 33.15 -29.67 16.07
CA CYS A 164 34.01 -30.82 16.37
C CYS A 164 35.48 -30.42 16.14
N THR A 165 36.12 -29.77 17.11
CA THR A 165 37.59 -29.68 17.12
C THR A 165 38.13 -31.05 17.46
N GLY A 166 38.41 -31.83 16.41
CA GLY A 166 39.12 -33.09 16.48
C GLY A 166 40.50 -32.91 17.09
N GLY A 167 40.66 -33.31 18.34
CA GLY A 167 41.95 -33.59 18.94
C GLY A 167 42.45 -34.94 18.42
N GLY A 168 43.24 -34.92 17.33
CA GLY A 168 44.07 -36.05 16.93
C GLY A 168 45.27 -36.22 17.87
N PRO A 169 45.76 -37.45 18.10
CA PRO A 169 46.86 -37.69 19.04
C PRO A 169 48.22 -37.48 18.38
N LEU A 170 49.10 -36.71 19.01
CA LEU A 170 50.56 -36.91 19.08
C LEU A 170 51.10 -36.27 20.37
#